data_AF-A0A1F8EHJ5-F1
#
_entry.id   AF-A0A1F8EHJ5-F1
#
_cell.length_a   1.000
_cell.length_b   1.000
_cell.length_c   1.000
_cell.angle_alpha   90.00
_cell.angle_beta   90.00
_cell.angle_gamma   90.00
#
_symmetry.space_group_name_H-M   'P 1'
#
loop_
_entity.id
_entity.type
_entity.pdbx_description
1 polymer ?
#
loop_
_entity_poly.entity_id
_entity_poly.type
_entity_poly.pdbx_seq_one_letter_code
_entity_poly.pdbx_strand_id
1 'polypeptide(L)'
;MKLPSKQIEIRIFKSGYDLIIGVDEVGVGSLAGPAVVCAVAMTNNFYNKNHRKLRRLRDSKLLRAKDREKFAEQLEKEKDFTFVIASASNKEIDKLNIYQATRKAMRKAVGRLESNFPLRKMVLVDGKTKIKGLEIEQTAIIKGDKKVFAIACASIIAKVFRDKLMIKYANKFPDYGFEKHKGYGTKYHQGQLTKFGPCAIHRRSFAPVAKLI
;
A
#
# COMPACT_ATOMS: atom_id res chain seq x y z
N MET A 1 10.90 14.26 -15.13
CA MET A 1 10.19 13.80 -13.91
C MET A 1 11.13 12.93 -13.08
N LYS A 2 11.20 13.13 -11.75
CA LYS A 2 12.21 12.49 -10.87
C LYS A 2 11.75 11.08 -10.46
N LEU A 3 12.60 10.08 -10.67
CA LEU A 3 12.39 8.71 -10.17
C LEU A 3 12.69 8.67 -8.65
N PRO A 4 12.05 7.76 -7.89
CA PRO A 4 12.47 7.52 -6.50
C PRO A 4 13.94 7.12 -6.48
N SER A 5 14.70 7.69 -5.54
CA SER A 5 16.13 7.44 -5.41
C SER A 5 16.40 6.47 -4.27
N LYS A 6 17.56 5.81 -4.32
CA LYS A 6 18.06 4.96 -3.22
C LYS A 6 18.91 5.73 -2.19
N GLN A 7 19.00 7.07 -2.30
CA GLN A 7 19.96 7.86 -1.52
C GLN A 7 19.67 7.86 -0.03
N ILE A 8 18.38 7.90 0.35
CA ILE A 8 17.97 7.86 1.76
C ILE A 8 18.35 6.50 2.35
N GLU A 9 18.05 5.43 1.62
CA GLU A 9 18.34 4.06 2.05
C GLU A 9 19.84 3.81 2.21
N ILE A 10 20.65 4.24 1.25
CA ILE A 10 22.11 4.12 1.32
C ILE A 10 22.66 4.85 2.56
N ARG A 11 22.14 6.04 2.91
CA ARG A 11 22.57 6.77 4.12
C ARG A 11 22.19 6.03 5.40
N ILE A 12 21.01 5.42 5.42
CA ILE A 12 20.54 4.61 6.55
C ILE A 12 21.44 3.39 6.75
N PHE A 13 21.77 2.63 5.69
CA PHE A 13 22.70 1.50 5.82
C PHE A 13 24.09 1.96 6.30
N LYS A 14 24.61 3.08 5.79
CA LYS A 14 25.88 3.67 6.28
C LYS A 14 25.85 4.08 7.75
N SER A 15 24.66 4.28 8.32
CA SER A 15 24.47 4.63 9.74
C SER A 15 24.35 3.39 10.64
N GLY A 16 24.59 2.19 10.10
CA GLY A 16 24.64 0.94 10.86
C GLY A 16 23.29 0.24 11.03
N TYR A 17 22.31 0.50 10.16
CA TYR A 17 21.10 -0.34 10.06
C TYR A 17 21.36 -1.45 9.04
N ASP A 18 20.74 -2.60 9.25
CA ASP A 18 20.90 -3.78 8.38
C ASP A 18 19.68 -4.01 7.48
N LEU A 19 18.53 -3.43 7.87
CA LEU A 19 17.25 -3.64 7.22
C LEU A 19 16.47 -2.33 7.08
N ILE A 20 15.88 -2.13 5.92
CA ILE A 20 14.92 -1.04 5.69
C ILE A 20 13.54 -1.63 5.46
N ILE A 21 12.54 -1.07 6.14
CA ILE A 21 11.14 -1.41 5.94
C ILE A 21 10.41 -0.22 5.28
N GLY A 22 10.05 -0.34 4.00
CA GLY A 22 9.20 0.63 3.31
C GLY A 22 7.73 0.33 3.52
N VAL A 23 6.91 1.34 3.84
CA VAL A 23 5.48 1.17 4.12
C VAL A 23 4.65 2.17 3.31
N ASP A 24 3.62 1.66 2.63
CA ASP A 24 2.64 2.48 1.92
C ASP A 24 1.24 1.83 1.94
N GLU A 25 0.21 2.64 1.72
CA GLU A 25 -1.18 2.22 1.68
C GLU A 25 -1.93 2.57 0.39
N VAL A 26 -2.98 1.81 0.10
CA VAL A 26 -3.84 2.05 -1.05
C VAL A 26 -5.31 1.83 -0.70
N GLY A 27 -6.18 2.63 -1.34
CA GLY A 27 -7.62 2.52 -1.18
C GLY A 27 -8.20 3.30 -0.01
N VAL A 28 -7.42 4.19 0.63
CA VAL A 28 -7.89 5.02 1.75
C VAL A 28 -9.14 5.82 1.39
N GLY A 29 -9.15 6.46 0.21
CA GLY A 29 -10.29 7.25 -0.28
C GLY A 29 -11.36 6.49 -1.06
N SER A 30 -11.34 5.16 -1.08
CA SER A 30 -12.38 4.38 -1.79
C SER A 30 -13.66 4.27 -0.96
N LEU A 31 -14.81 4.26 -1.62
CA LEU A 31 -16.12 4.04 -0.99
C LEU A 31 -16.37 2.55 -0.67
N ALA A 32 -15.68 1.65 -1.37
CA ALA A 32 -15.84 0.21 -1.24
C ALA A 32 -14.50 -0.53 -1.16
N GLY A 33 -14.56 -1.70 -0.52
CA GLY A 33 -13.43 -2.61 -0.32
C GLY A 33 -12.49 -2.16 0.80
N PRO A 34 -11.47 -2.97 1.11
CA PRO A 34 -10.54 -2.67 2.18
C PRO A 34 -9.58 -1.53 1.83
N ALA A 35 -8.98 -0.94 2.86
CA ALA A 35 -7.72 -0.22 2.73
C ALA A 35 -6.59 -1.25 2.91
N VAL A 36 -5.67 -1.29 1.95
CA VAL A 36 -4.58 -2.27 1.92
C VAL A 36 -3.28 -1.55 2.25
N VAL A 37 -2.49 -2.14 3.13
CA VAL A 37 -1.15 -1.68 3.49
C VAL A 37 -0.15 -2.74 3.06
N CYS A 38 0.95 -2.31 2.45
CA CYS A 38 2.12 -3.15 2.23
C CYS A 38 3.29 -2.62 3.05
N ALA A 39 3.97 -3.52 3.74
CA ALA A 39 5.31 -3.29 4.25
C ALA A 39 6.27 -4.16 3.44
N VAL A 40 7.38 -3.59 2.98
CA VAL A 40 8.45 -4.31 2.25
C VAL A 40 9.75 -4.20 3.04
N ALA A 41 10.50 -5.28 3.17
CA ALA A 41 11.77 -5.36 3.84
C ALA A 41 12.88 -5.64 2.82
N MET A 42 13.96 -4.86 2.87
CA MET A 42 15.13 -4.99 2.01
C MET A 42 16.41 -4.82 2.83
N THR A 43 17.38 -5.72 2.62
CA THR A 43 18.71 -5.67 3.24
C THR A 43 19.67 -4.84 2.39
N ASN A 44 20.84 -4.47 2.92
CA ASN A 44 21.86 -3.76 2.14
C ASN A 44 22.31 -4.54 0.88
N ASN A 45 22.26 -5.87 0.91
CA ASN A 45 22.54 -6.72 -0.25
C ASN A 45 21.62 -6.42 -1.44
N PHE A 46 20.34 -6.13 -1.18
CA PHE A 46 19.43 -5.69 -2.23
C PHE A 46 19.95 -4.41 -2.90
N TYR A 47 20.45 -3.45 -2.14
CA TYR A 47 20.86 -2.15 -2.67
C TYR A 47 22.19 -2.20 -3.43
N ASN A 48 23.07 -3.14 -3.08
CA ASN A 48 24.35 -3.38 -3.75
C ASN A 48 24.19 -4.07 -5.12
N LYS A 49 23.03 -4.69 -5.40
CA LYS A 49 22.76 -5.32 -6.70
C LYS A 49 22.34 -4.31 -7.78
N ASN A 50 22.70 -4.62 -9.03
CA ASN A 50 22.22 -3.87 -10.19
C ASN A 50 20.84 -4.39 -10.66
N HIS A 51 19.79 -3.68 -10.28
CA HIS A 51 18.41 -4.02 -10.63
C HIS A 51 17.99 -3.46 -11.98
N ARG A 52 18.57 -3.97 -13.09
CA ARG A 52 18.26 -3.49 -14.46
C ARG A 52 16.76 -3.45 -14.76
N LYS A 53 16.01 -4.45 -14.29
CA LYS A 53 14.56 -4.59 -14.50
C LYS A 53 13.72 -3.64 -13.66
N LEU A 54 14.25 -3.05 -12.59
CA LEU A 54 13.56 -2.10 -11.71
C LEU A 54 13.91 -0.63 -12.02
N ARG A 55 14.77 -0.35 -13.02
CA ARG A 55 15.30 0.99 -13.33
C ARG A 55 14.22 2.05 -13.60
N ARG A 56 13.04 1.66 -14.08
CA ARG A 56 11.93 2.57 -14.42
C ARG A 56 10.80 2.57 -13.38
N LEU A 57 11.00 1.90 -12.25
CA LEU A 57 10.09 1.90 -11.13
C LEU A 57 9.88 3.34 -10.63
N ARG A 58 8.61 3.71 -10.46
CA ARG A 58 8.17 5.04 -10.06
C ARG A 58 6.83 4.91 -9.33
N ASP A 59 6.28 6.04 -8.88
CA ASP A 59 4.93 6.14 -8.32
C ASP A 59 3.93 5.26 -9.09
N SER A 60 3.29 4.34 -8.35
CA SER A 60 2.38 3.34 -8.88
C SER A 60 1.23 3.95 -9.70
N LYS A 61 0.80 5.17 -9.37
CA LYS A 61 -0.30 5.88 -10.06
C LYS A 61 0.09 6.32 -11.47
N LEU A 62 1.40 6.47 -11.74
CA LEU A 62 1.94 6.87 -13.05
C LEU A 62 2.26 5.70 -13.96
N LEU A 63 2.21 4.47 -13.43
CA LEU A 63 2.45 3.26 -14.18
C LEU A 63 1.13 2.72 -14.74
N ARG A 64 1.21 2.07 -15.90
CA ARG A 64 0.08 1.27 -16.42
C ARG A 64 -0.06 0.00 -15.56
N ALA A 65 -1.26 -0.57 -15.51
CA ALA A 65 -1.52 -1.78 -14.71
C ALA A 65 -0.55 -2.93 -15.05
N LYS A 66 -0.37 -3.21 -16.35
CA LYS A 66 0.58 -4.23 -16.84
C LYS A 66 2.02 -3.96 -16.42
N ASP A 67 2.44 -2.70 -16.39
CA ASP A 67 3.80 -2.34 -15.97
C ASP A 67 3.96 -2.50 -14.45
N ARG A 68 2.94 -2.14 -13.66
CA ARG A 68 2.92 -2.41 -12.21
C ARG A 68 3.01 -3.90 -11.89
N GLU A 69 2.23 -4.73 -12.58
CA GLU A 69 2.23 -6.18 -12.39
C GLU A 69 3.59 -6.79 -12.71
N LYS A 70 4.23 -6.35 -13.80
CA LYS A 70 5.60 -6.75 -14.12
C LYS A 70 6.59 -6.37 -13.03
N PHE A 71 6.53 -5.14 -12.50
CA PHE A 71 7.42 -4.73 -11.42
C PHE A 71 7.17 -5.52 -10.13
N ALA A 72 5.90 -5.77 -9.77
CA ALA A 72 5.55 -6.61 -8.63
C ALA A 72 6.14 -8.02 -8.78
N GLU A 73 5.97 -8.65 -9.94
CA GLU A 73 6.53 -9.97 -10.23
C GLU A 73 8.07 -9.99 -10.16
N GLN A 74 8.75 -8.94 -10.65
CA GLN A 74 10.20 -8.85 -10.51
C GLN A 74 10.64 -8.69 -9.06
N LEU A 75 9.95 -7.87 -8.27
CA LEU A 75 10.25 -7.68 -6.84
C LEU A 75 10.05 -8.99 -6.06
N GLU A 76 8.96 -9.72 -6.33
CA GLU A 76 8.65 -11.01 -5.69
C GLU A 76 9.70 -12.09 -5.95
N LYS A 77 10.46 -11.98 -7.05
CA LYS A 77 11.55 -12.91 -7.40
C LYS A 77 12.90 -12.55 -6.76
N GLU A 78 13.03 -11.38 -6.15
CA GLU A 78 14.28 -10.94 -5.54
C GLU A 78 14.45 -11.56 -4.15
N LYS A 79 15.53 -12.33 -3.96
CA LYS A 79 15.82 -13.04 -2.69
C LYS A 79 15.92 -12.12 -1.46
N ASP A 80 16.43 -10.91 -1.65
CA ASP A 80 16.62 -9.91 -0.59
C ASP A 80 15.43 -8.95 -0.46
N PHE A 81 14.28 -9.32 -1.04
CA PHE A 81 13.03 -8.58 -0.95
C PHE A 81 11.98 -9.47 -0.29
N THR A 82 11.46 -9.04 0.86
CA THR A 82 10.33 -9.68 1.53
C THR A 82 9.22 -8.65 1.71
N PHE A 83 7.96 -9.05 1.69
CA PHE A 83 6.87 -8.13 1.94
C PHE A 83 5.74 -8.80 2.72
N VAL A 84 4.96 -7.97 3.39
CA VAL A 84 3.74 -8.37 4.08
C VAL A 84 2.61 -7.43 3.67
N ILE A 85 1.51 -8.04 3.26
CA ILE A 85 0.24 -7.35 3.07
C ILE A 85 -0.60 -7.47 4.36
N ALA A 86 -1.14 -6.33 4.80
CA ALA A 86 -2.22 -6.27 5.77
C ALA A 86 -3.36 -5.43 5.18
N SER A 87 -4.56 -5.58 5.72
CA SER A 87 -5.69 -4.77 5.28
C SER A 87 -6.61 -4.43 6.45
N ALA A 88 -7.24 -3.28 6.35
CA ALA A 88 -8.39 -2.88 7.14
C ALA A 88 -9.65 -3.13 6.32
N SER A 89 -10.53 -3.99 6.81
CA SER A 89 -11.81 -4.29 6.16
C SER A 89 -12.74 -3.07 6.19
N ASN A 90 -13.76 -3.03 5.33
CA ASN A 90 -14.78 -1.97 5.37
C ASN A 90 -15.46 -1.90 6.75
N LYS A 91 -15.77 -3.06 7.37
CA LYS A 91 -16.34 -3.11 8.72
C LYS A 91 -15.39 -2.53 9.79
N GLU A 92 -14.09 -2.83 9.69
CA GLU A 92 -13.11 -2.28 10.62
C GLU A 92 -12.93 -0.77 10.43
N ILE A 93 -12.93 -0.30 9.17
CA ILE A 93 -12.91 1.13 8.82
C ILE A 93 -14.13 1.85 9.37
N ASP A 94 -15.33 1.27 9.21
CA ASP A 94 -16.58 1.85 9.72
C ASP A 94 -16.57 1.94 11.26
N LYS A 95 -15.97 0.96 11.95
CA LYS A 95 -15.87 0.96 13.43
C LYS A 95 -14.82 1.91 13.98
N LEU A 96 -13.65 2.01 13.34
CA LEU A 96 -12.48 2.72 13.89
C LEU A 96 -12.20 4.06 13.24
N ASN A 97 -12.90 4.41 12.15
CA ASN A 97 -12.48 5.38 11.14
C ASN A 97 -11.27 4.92 10.30
N ILE A 98 -11.13 5.53 9.11
CA ILE A 98 -10.13 5.16 8.13
C ILE A 98 -8.69 5.38 8.61
N TYR A 99 -8.44 6.43 9.38
CA TYR A 99 -7.10 6.76 9.86
C TYR A 99 -6.61 5.70 10.84
N GLN A 100 -7.41 5.39 11.87
CA GLN A 100 -7.02 4.42 12.88
C GLN A 100 -6.97 2.99 12.33
N ALA A 101 -7.92 2.61 11.48
CA ALA A 101 -7.95 1.29 10.85
C ALA A 101 -6.70 1.07 9.96
N THR A 102 -6.33 2.07 9.16
CA THR A 102 -5.11 1.99 8.33
C THR A 102 -3.85 1.91 9.19
N ARG A 103 -3.75 2.68 10.28
CA ARG A 103 -2.62 2.61 11.22
C ARG A 103 -2.53 1.26 11.93
N LYS A 104 -3.66 0.64 12.27
CA LYS A 104 -3.71 -0.74 12.80
C LYS A 104 -3.19 -1.74 11.76
N ALA A 105 -3.58 -1.61 10.50
CA ALA A 105 -3.07 -2.44 9.41
C ALA A 105 -1.56 -2.24 9.18
N MET A 106 -1.05 -1.00 9.25
CA MET A 106 0.39 -0.70 9.20
C MET A 106 1.17 -1.40 10.30
N ARG A 107 0.74 -1.28 11.57
CA ARG A 107 1.38 -2.00 12.69
C ARG A 107 1.42 -3.50 12.45
N LYS A 108 0.32 -4.08 11.98
CA LYS A 108 0.22 -5.50 11.67
C LYS A 108 1.19 -5.93 10.56
N ALA A 109 1.30 -5.13 9.48
CA ALA A 109 2.22 -5.43 8.39
C ALA A 109 3.68 -5.36 8.84
N VAL A 110 4.05 -4.29 9.56
CA VAL A 110 5.41 -4.10 10.02
C VAL A 110 5.80 -5.13 11.09
N GLY A 111 4.96 -5.39 12.09
CA GLY A 111 5.27 -6.35 13.17
C GLY A 111 5.47 -7.79 12.67
N ARG A 112 4.78 -8.17 11.59
CA ARG A 112 5.00 -9.47 10.92
C ARG A 112 6.36 -9.57 10.23
N LEU A 113 6.84 -8.48 9.61
CA LEU A 113 8.19 -8.43 9.08
C LEU A 113 9.22 -8.39 10.20
N GLU A 114 8.95 -7.59 11.23
CA GLU A 114 9.83 -7.42 12.38
C GLU A 114 10.21 -8.76 13.02
N SER A 115 9.21 -9.62 13.23
CA SER A 115 9.36 -10.95 13.84
C SER A 115 10.24 -11.89 13.00
N ASN A 116 10.37 -11.65 11.70
CA ASN A 116 11.17 -12.49 10.78
C ASN A 116 12.63 -12.03 10.69
N PHE A 117 12.97 -10.84 11.18
CA PHE A 117 14.30 -10.26 11.03
C PHE A 117 14.78 -9.65 12.37
N PRO A 118 15.62 -10.36 13.15
CA PRO A 118 16.25 -9.84 14.36
C PRO A 118 17.43 -8.90 14.04
N LEU A 119 17.20 -7.94 13.14
CA LEU A 119 18.19 -7.01 12.60
C LEU A 119 17.90 -5.58 13.05
N ARG A 120 18.91 -4.71 13.11
CA ARG A 120 18.67 -3.28 13.37
C ARG A 120 17.97 -2.68 12.15
N LYS A 121 16.77 -2.14 12.34
CA LYS A 121 15.85 -1.83 11.25
C LYS A 121 15.31 -0.40 11.33
N MET A 122 15.16 0.24 10.18
CA MET A 122 14.56 1.58 10.03
C MET A 122 13.29 1.47 9.18
N VAL A 123 12.18 1.97 9.69
CA VAL A 123 10.91 2.01 8.98
C VAL A 123 10.75 3.37 8.27
N LEU A 124 10.50 3.32 6.97
CA LEU A 124 10.19 4.46 6.11
C LEU A 124 8.73 4.38 5.70
N VAL A 125 7.91 5.31 6.19
CA VAL A 125 6.44 5.31 5.96
C VAL A 125 6.01 6.47 5.09
N ASP A 126 5.16 6.22 4.09
CA ASP A 126 4.55 7.32 3.32
C ASP A 126 3.62 8.16 4.22
N GLY A 127 3.65 9.46 4.00
CA GLY A 127 2.75 10.41 4.63
C GLY A 127 3.40 11.28 5.71
N LYS A 128 2.53 11.94 6.51
CA LYS A 128 2.94 13.04 7.40
C LYS A 128 3.37 12.60 8.79
N THR A 129 2.95 11.42 9.23
CA THR A 129 3.09 11.00 10.63
C THR A 129 3.66 9.60 10.73
N LYS A 130 4.40 9.33 11.82
CA LYS A 130 4.88 8.00 12.18
C LYS A 130 3.70 7.08 12.54
N ILE A 131 3.93 5.78 12.52
CA ILE A 131 2.95 4.77 12.95
C ILE A 131 2.96 4.75 14.49
N LYS A 132 1.92 5.31 15.11
CA LYS A 132 1.78 5.30 16.58
C LYS A 132 1.65 3.86 17.10
N GLY A 133 2.34 3.55 18.20
CA GLY A 133 2.30 2.24 18.84
C GLY A 133 3.18 1.19 18.15
N LEU A 134 4.23 1.64 17.45
CA LEU A 134 5.30 0.82 16.91
C LEU A 134 6.61 1.33 17.51
N GLU A 135 7.34 0.47 18.22
CA GLU A 135 8.57 0.83 18.96
C GLU A 135 9.81 0.87 18.07
N ILE A 136 9.68 0.39 16.83
CA ILE A 136 10.74 0.46 15.83
C ILE A 136 10.99 1.92 15.43
N GLU A 137 12.26 2.25 15.23
CA GLU A 137 12.68 3.52 14.66
C GLU A 137 12.04 3.80 13.30
N GLN A 138 11.59 5.04 13.12
CA GLN A 138 10.70 5.41 12.03
C GLN A 138 10.98 6.81 11.50
N THR A 139 10.89 6.94 10.18
CA THR A 139 10.83 8.23 9.48
C THR A 139 9.58 8.29 8.60
N ALA A 140 8.75 9.31 8.82
CA ALA A 140 7.59 9.59 7.97
C ALA A 140 7.98 10.57 6.85
N ILE A 141 7.62 10.24 5.62
CA ILE A 141 8.08 10.95 4.42
C ILE A 141 6.88 11.31 3.56
N ILE A 142 6.59 12.61 3.48
CA ILE A 142 5.50 13.11 2.63
C ILE A 142 5.82 12.84 1.15
N LYS A 143 4.90 12.14 0.47
CA LYS A 143 5.08 11.69 -0.93
C LYS A 143 6.33 10.80 -1.05
N GLY A 144 6.48 9.90 -0.10
CA GLY A 144 7.57 8.94 0.01
C GLY A 144 7.63 8.02 -1.20
N ASP A 145 6.49 7.62 -1.76
CA ASP A 145 6.36 6.86 -3.00
C ASP A 145 7.10 7.47 -4.20
N LYS A 146 7.24 8.80 -4.22
CA LYS A 146 7.97 9.56 -5.25
C LYS A 146 9.46 9.77 -4.95
N LYS A 147 9.89 9.53 -3.71
CA LYS A 147 11.21 9.96 -3.20
C LYS A 147 12.08 8.79 -2.79
N VAL A 148 11.48 7.78 -2.16
CA VAL A 148 12.12 6.65 -1.49
C VAL A 148 11.78 5.39 -2.26
N PHE A 149 12.81 4.66 -2.69
CA PHE A 149 12.64 3.45 -3.47
C PHE A 149 11.85 2.38 -2.69
N ALA A 150 12.16 2.19 -1.40
CA ALA A 150 11.44 1.22 -0.56
C ALA A 150 9.93 1.48 -0.48
N ILE A 151 9.53 2.75 -0.27
CA ILE A 151 8.11 3.14 -0.23
C ILE A 151 7.47 2.97 -1.62
N ALA A 152 8.18 3.30 -2.68
CA ALA A 152 7.69 3.09 -4.04
C ALA A 152 7.41 1.60 -4.33
N CYS A 153 8.27 0.70 -3.87
CA CYS A 153 8.04 -0.75 -3.96
C CYS A 153 6.79 -1.17 -3.18
N ALA A 154 6.64 -0.73 -1.94
CA ALA A 154 5.44 -0.98 -1.13
C ALA A 154 4.17 -0.51 -1.85
N SER A 155 4.20 0.69 -2.44
CA SER A 155 3.08 1.28 -3.20
C SER A 155 2.61 0.38 -4.34
N ILE A 156 3.57 -0.19 -5.08
CA ILE A 156 3.30 -1.04 -6.25
C ILE A 156 2.67 -2.36 -5.81
N ILE A 157 3.27 -3.03 -4.83
CA ILE A 157 2.76 -4.31 -4.33
C ILE A 157 1.36 -4.13 -3.73
N ALA A 158 1.16 -3.10 -2.91
CA ALA A 158 -0.15 -2.77 -2.34
C ALA A 158 -1.19 -2.54 -3.45
N LYS A 159 -0.84 -1.73 -4.46
CA LYS A 159 -1.73 -1.39 -5.58
C LYS A 159 -2.11 -2.59 -6.42
N VAL A 160 -1.14 -3.43 -6.79
CA VAL A 160 -1.39 -4.65 -7.58
C VAL A 160 -2.28 -5.62 -6.79
N PHE A 161 -1.99 -5.84 -5.51
CA PHE A 161 -2.80 -6.69 -4.65
C PHE A 161 -4.25 -6.19 -4.57
N ARG A 162 -4.43 -4.90 -4.27
CA ARG A 162 -5.78 -4.32 -4.11
C ARG A 162 -6.55 -4.31 -5.43
N ASP A 163 -5.91 -4.01 -6.55
CA ASP A 163 -6.59 -4.01 -7.85
C ASP A 163 -7.11 -5.40 -8.21
N LYS A 164 -6.30 -6.46 -8.00
CA LYS A 164 -6.72 -7.86 -8.17
C LYS A 164 -7.89 -8.21 -7.25
N LEU A 165 -7.87 -7.76 -6.00
CA LEU A 165 -8.97 -7.99 -5.05
C LEU A 165 -10.27 -7.31 -5.50
N MET A 166 -10.21 -6.07 -5.99
CA MET A 166 -11.40 -5.37 -6.46
C MET A 166 -11.99 -5.98 -7.74
N ILE A 167 -11.15 -6.56 -8.61
CA ILE A 167 -11.63 -7.34 -9.77
C ILE A 167 -12.38 -8.60 -9.29
N LYS A 168 -11.85 -9.31 -8.27
CA LYS A 168 -12.58 -10.45 -7.67
C LYS A 168 -13.92 -10.02 -7.08
N TYR A 169 -13.99 -8.84 -6.45
CA TYR A 169 -15.27 -8.31 -5.96
C TYR A 169 -16.23 -7.91 -7.06
N ALA A 170 -15.75 -7.47 -8.23
CA ALA A 170 -16.61 -7.20 -9.38
C ALA A 170 -17.38 -8.44 -9.81
N ASN A 171 -16.74 -9.62 -9.80
CA ASN A 171 -17.43 -10.87 -10.12
C ASN A 171 -18.55 -11.20 -9.12
N LYS A 172 -18.39 -10.81 -7.85
CA LYS A 172 -19.41 -11.03 -6.80
C LYS A 172 -20.51 -9.95 -6.81
N PHE A 173 -20.19 -8.75 -7.28
CA PHE A 173 -21.07 -7.58 -7.30
C PHE A 173 -21.00 -6.91 -8.68
N PRO A 174 -21.53 -7.56 -9.73
CA PRO A 174 -21.33 -7.15 -11.12
C PRO A 174 -21.90 -5.77 -11.43
N ASP A 175 -22.94 -5.36 -10.72
CA ASP A 175 -23.65 -4.10 -10.95
C ASP A 175 -22.84 -2.85 -10.59
N TYR A 176 -21.70 -2.96 -9.91
CA TYR A 176 -21.01 -1.79 -9.36
C TYR A 176 -19.84 -1.30 -10.22
N GLY A 177 -19.27 -2.13 -11.11
CA GLY A 177 -18.11 -1.76 -11.95
C GLY A 177 -16.77 -1.69 -11.21
N PHE A 178 -16.61 -2.46 -10.13
CA PHE A 178 -15.40 -2.46 -9.29
C PHE A 178 -14.12 -2.80 -10.06
N GLU A 179 -14.21 -3.56 -11.15
CA GLU A 179 -13.13 -3.90 -12.06
C GLU A 179 -12.58 -2.70 -12.83
N LYS A 180 -13.33 -1.58 -12.89
CA LYS A 180 -12.88 -0.33 -13.52
C LYS A 180 -12.34 0.62 -12.46
N HIS A 181 -13.21 1.15 -11.61
CA HIS A 181 -12.88 2.22 -10.67
C HIS A 181 -12.37 1.74 -9.31
N LYS A 182 -12.23 0.42 -9.07
CA LYS A 182 -11.59 -0.14 -7.86
C LYS A 182 -12.19 0.35 -6.54
N GLY A 183 -13.49 0.64 -6.54
CA GLY A 183 -14.23 1.15 -5.39
C GLY A 183 -14.06 2.64 -5.11
N TYR A 184 -13.30 3.40 -5.91
CA TYR A 184 -13.27 4.88 -5.80
C TYR A 184 -14.62 5.48 -6.20
N GLY A 185 -15.02 6.58 -5.57
CA GLY A 185 -16.32 7.25 -5.78
C GLY A 185 -16.40 8.06 -7.07
N THR A 186 -16.16 7.44 -8.22
CA THR A 186 -16.37 8.06 -9.54
C THR A 186 -17.86 8.37 -9.75
N LYS A 187 -18.18 9.26 -10.71
CA LYS A 187 -19.59 9.52 -11.09
C LYS A 187 -20.35 8.24 -11.41
N TYR A 188 -19.71 7.32 -12.13
CA TYR A 188 -20.27 6.00 -12.44
C TYR A 188 -20.59 5.21 -11.16
N HIS A 189 -19.63 5.07 -10.24
CA HIS A 189 -19.83 4.34 -9.00
C HIS A 189 -20.93 4.94 -8.13
N GLN A 190 -21.00 6.27 -8.05
CA GLN A 190 -22.08 6.96 -7.33
C GLN A 190 -23.45 6.71 -7.98
N GLY A 191 -23.53 6.68 -9.31
CA GLY A 191 -24.75 6.29 -10.03
C GLY A 191 -25.21 4.87 -9.72
N GLN A 192 -24.27 3.90 -9.70
CA GLN A 192 -24.59 2.52 -9.32
C GLN A 192 -25.03 2.42 -7.86
N LEU A 193 -24.40 3.19 -6.96
CA LEU A 193 -24.79 3.29 -5.56
C LEU A 193 -26.21 3.82 -5.38
N THR A 194 -26.60 4.87 -6.12
CA THR A 194 -27.98 5.39 -6.09
C THR A 194 -28.98 4.36 -6.64
N LYS A 195 -28.61 3.62 -7.69
CA LYS A 195 -29.50 2.66 -8.34
C LYS A 195 -29.71 1.37 -7.53
N PHE A 196 -28.65 0.82 -6.95
CA PHE A 196 -28.66 -0.50 -6.33
C PHE A 196 -28.50 -0.48 -4.81
N GLY A 197 -28.30 0.70 -4.22
CA GLY A 197 -27.93 0.84 -2.81
C GLY A 197 -26.49 0.35 -2.53
N PRO A 198 -26.06 0.34 -1.26
CA PRO A 198 -24.74 -0.15 -0.88
C PRO A 198 -24.68 -1.66 -0.67
N CYS A 199 -23.79 -2.36 -1.40
CA CYS A 199 -23.47 -3.76 -1.15
C CYS A 199 -22.54 -4.02 0.06
N ALA A 200 -22.29 -5.30 0.38
CA ALA A 200 -21.59 -5.75 1.59
C ALA A 200 -20.14 -5.24 1.77
N ILE A 201 -19.50 -4.76 0.71
CA ILE A 201 -18.11 -4.24 0.78
C ILE A 201 -18.04 -2.70 0.83
N HIS A 202 -19.17 -2.00 0.79
CA HIS A 202 -19.18 -0.55 0.98
C HIS A 202 -18.82 -0.18 2.42
N ARG A 203 -18.18 0.98 2.57
CA ARG A 203 -17.86 1.61 3.85
C ARG A 203 -19.02 2.50 4.23
N ARG A 204 -19.87 2.00 5.12
CA ARG A 204 -21.14 2.65 5.49
C ARG A 204 -20.92 3.99 6.19
N SER A 205 -19.75 4.21 6.78
CA SER A 205 -19.36 5.47 7.42
C SER A 205 -18.94 6.57 6.44
N PHE A 206 -18.70 6.27 5.17
CA PHE A 206 -18.19 7.25 4.20
C PHE A 206 -19.34 7.97 3.50
N ALA A 207 -19.28 9.29 3.34
CA ALA A 207 -20.11 9.97 2.35
C ALA A 207 -19.64 9.60 0.92
N PRO A 208 -20.55 9.36 -0.05
CA PRO A 208 -22.01 9.47 0.03
C PRO A 208 -22.73 8.19 0.51
N VAL A 209 -22.03 7.08 0.77
CA VAL A 209 -22.65 5.79 1.17
C VAL A 209 -23.54 5.95 2.41
N ALA A 210 -23.06 6.68 3.43
CA ALA A 210 -23.80 6.94 4.67
C ALA A 210 -25.14 7.67 4.45
N LYS A 211 -25.32 8.38 3.32
CA LYS A 211 -26.55 9.12 3.01
C LYS A 211 -27.62 8.25 2.33
N LEU A 212 -27.26 7.01 1.98
CA LEU A 212 -28.12 6.06 1.27
C LEU A 212 -28.58 4.90 2.16
N ILE A 213 -28.31 4.99 3.47
CA ILE A 213 -28.63 3.99 4.51
C ILE A 213 -29.47 4.71 5.56
#